data_AF-A0A935XSZ1-F1
#
_entry.id   AF-A0A935XSZ1-F1
#
_cell.length_a   1.000
_cell.length_b   1.000
_cell.length_c   1.000
_cell.angle_alpha   90.00
_cell.angle_beta   90.00
_cell.angle_gamma   90.00
#
_symmetry.space_group_name_H-M   'P 1'
#
loop_
_entity.id
_entity.type
_entity.pdbx_description
1 polymer ?
#
loop_
_entity_poly.entity_id
_entity_poly.type
_entity_poly.pdbx_seq_one_letter_code
_entity_poly.pdbx_strand_id
1 'polypeptide(L)'
;MAAATHADAFAGLARSAVLDACTSCGECLRACPMAAPAGLADADAAGVTGGVLAILRGQPATPEARRWTEVCSGSGLCIPACPEGVNPRLMLSLARGMLRHAESEAAARQAGTRSFTSMARAVKAFSRLMLDAQTIARIHPPGRPSPAAPADAAPEFVFYTGCNVIRTPHIALVALDILERLEVRYAVAGGPSTCCGVYQMGSGDLEGAGRISGSTLGKLAAHGAPRVLAWCPSCQVQLGEVQLPAHARAAGGDAPFTIAPYFEYLDSRFDELAAMFVHRVEKRVALSERTGMPAVNRAVKRLLGAVPGVEFVELETPRAGLMSVHLSALPAFKTDLLAAELRAAAAAGVTTLATVFHACHREVVRFERETEFEILNVMEIFAASMGIACEDLYKQMTRLADVDAVLAQHAASLAGSGMPMAELRETLVADLFPSR
;
A
#
# COMPACT_ATOMS: atom_id res chain seq x y z
N MET A 1 29.36 -12.34 1.18
CA MET A 1 29.21 -13.15 -0.06
C MET A 1 27.99 -14.08 -0.06
N ALA A 2 27.32 -14.39 1.06
CA ALA A 2 26.15 -15.28 1.07
C ALA A 2 24.77 -14.61 0.79
N ALA A 3 24.68 -13.28 0.80
CA ALA A 3 23.40 -12.57 0.58
C ALA A 3 23.06 -12.33 -0.91
N ALA A 4 24.08 -12.20 -1.76
CA ALA A 4 23.91 -11.97 -3.20
C ALA A 4 23.33 -13.21 -3.92
N THR A 5 23.65 -14.42 -3.46
CA THR A 5 23.17 -15.68 -4.05
C THR A 5 21.68 -15.96 -3.81
N HIS A 6 21.06 -15.33 -2.81
CA HIS A 6 19.64 -15.55 -2.50
C HIS A 6 18.70 -14.68 -3.34
N ALA A 7 19.01 -13.39 -3.54
CA ALA A 7 18.14 -12.47 -4.28
C ALA A 7 17.98 -12.85 -5.77
N ASP A 8 19.07 -13.26 -6.43
CA ASP A 8 19.05 -13.72 -7.82
C ASP A 8 18.28 -15.04 -8.00
N ALA A 9 18.37 -15.93 -7.01
CA ALA A 9 17.62 -17.19 -7.00
C ALA A 9 16.10 -16.94 -6.86
N PHE A 10 15.67 -15.96 -6.06
CA PHE A 10 14.26 -15.66 -5.83
C PHE A 10 13.56 -15.07 -7.06
N ALA A 11 14.15 -14.04 -7.67
CA ALA A 11 13.62 -13.45 -8.90
C ALA A 11 13.63 -14.48 -10.04
N GLY A 12 14.65 -15.33 -10.10
CA GLY A 12 14.75 -16.44 -11.06
C GLY A 12 13.60 -17.45 -10.96
N LEU A 13 13.22 -17.89 -9.76
CA LEU A 13 12.15 -18.87 -9.55
C LEU A 13 10.75 -18.33 -9.87
N ALA A 14 10.45 -17.09 -9.45
CA ALA A 14 9.18 -16.44 -9.79
C ALA A 14 9.07 -16.23 -11.31
N ARG A 15 10.17 -15.85 -11.94
CA ARG A 15 10.28 -15.67 -13.40
C ARG A 15 10.08 -16.97 -14.17
N SER A 16 10.70 -18.08 -13.74
CA SER A 16 10.53 -19.39 -14.40
C SER A 16 9.06 -19.79 -14.41
N ALA A 17 8.39 -19.73 -13.26
CA ALA A 17 6.98 -20.13 -13.16
C ALA A 17 6.06 -19.33 -14.10
N VAL A 18 6.34 -18.04 -14.33
CA VAL A 18 5.61 -17.23 -15.31
C VAL A 18 5.91 -17.69 -16.74
N LEU A 19 7.18 -17.92 -17.07
CA LEU A 19 7.62 -18.33 -18.40
C LEU A 19 7.12 -19.74 -18.78
N ASP A 20 7.01 -20.64 -17.80
CA ASP A 20 6.60 -22.03 -18.01
C ASP A 20 5.09 -22.16 -18.26
N ALA A 21 4.27 -21.29 -17.66
CA ALA A 21 2.82 -21.36 -17.76
C ALA A 21 2.20 -20.41 -18.79
N CYS A 22 2.84 -19.27 -19.11
CA CYS A 22 2.21 -18.25 -19.95
C CYS A 22 2.16 -18.64 -21.44
N THR A 23 0.95 -18.71 -22.01
CA THR A 23 0.71 -18.97 -23.44
C THR A 23 0.73 -17.72 -24.32
N SER A 24 1.02 -16.54 -23.75
CA SER A 24 1.01 -15.24 -24.46
C SER A 24 -0.32 -14.88 -25.14
N CYS A 25 -1.46 -15.42 -24.67
CA CYS A 25 -2.78 -15.22 -25.30
C CYS A 25 -3.30 -13.77 -25.28
N GLY A 26 -2.82 -12.91 -24.36
CA GLY A 26 -3.14 -11.48 -24.33
C GLY A 26 -4.35 -11.07 -23.49
N GLU A 27 -5.09 -12.00 -22.90
CA GLU A 27 -6.30 -11.69 -22.10
C GLU A 27 -6.03 -10.74 -20.93
N CYS A 28 -4.84 -10.83 -20.35
CA CYS A 28 -4.39 -9.93 -19.30
C CYS A 28 -4.20 -8.47 -19.76
N LEU A 29 -3.85 -8.22 -21.02
CA LEU A 29 -3.82 -6.86 -21.58
C LEU A 29 -5.22 -6.36 -21.89
N ARG A 30 -6.09 -7.21 -22.46
CA ARG A 30 -7.49 -6.85 -22.77
C ARG A 30 -8.27 -6.43 -21.53
N ALA A 31 -8.03 -7.10 -20.40
CA ALA A 31 -8.63 -6.77 -19.11
C ALA A 31 -7.95 -5.58 -18.39
N CYS A 32 -6.86 -5.01 -18.94
CA CYS A 32 -6.06 -4.02 -18.24
C CYS A 32 -6.68 -2.60 -18.34
N PRO A 33 -7.01 -1.95 -17.21
CA PRO A 33 -7.58 -0.59 -17.23
C PRO A 33 -6.54 0.47 -17.64
N MET A 34 -5.26 0.11 -17.71
CA MET A 34 -4.19 1.00 -18.15
C MET A 34 -3.94 0.91 -19.66
N ALA A 35 -4.56 -0.04 -20.39
CA ALA A 35 -4.29 -0.22 -21.82
C ALA A 35 -4.68 1.02 -22.63
N ALA A 36 -5.93 1.48 -22.53
CA ALA A 36 -6.38 2.66 -23.27
C ALA A 36 -5.62 3.96 -22.87
N PRO A 37 -5.46 4.32 -21.58
CA PRO A 37 -4.66 5.48 -21.19
C PRO A 37 -3.18 5.41 -21.61
N ALA A 38 -2.64 4.20 -21.80
CA ALA A 38 -1.28 4.02 -22.28
C ALA A 38 -1.12 4.11 -23.80
N GLY A 39 -2.23 4.21 -24.56
CA GLY A 39 -2.23 4.17 -26.02
C GLY A 39 -2.16 2.75 -26.59
N LEU A 40 -2.65 1.75 -25.85
CA LEU A 40 -2.56 0.32 -26.18
C LEU A 40 -3.93 -0.36 -26.35
N ALA A 41 -5.01 0.41 -26.51
CA ALA A 41 -6.37 -0.13 -26.66
C ALA A 41 -6.49 -1.07 -27.87
N ASP A 42 -5.90 -0.67 -28.99
CA ASP A 42 -5.96 -1.39 -30.28
C ASP A 42 -4.69 -2.22 -30.56
N ALA A 43 -3.81 -2.37 -29.57
CA ALA A 43 -2.57 -3.14 -29.74
C ALA A 43 -2.85 -4.64 -29.88
N ASP A 44 -1.98 -5.36 -30.59
CA ASP A 44 -2.01 -6.82 -30.62
C ASP A 44 -1.67 -7.39 -29.25
N ALA A 45 -2.70 -7.75 -28.48
CA ALA A 45 -2.56 -8.19 -27.11
C ALA A 45 -1.66 -9.43 -26.95
N ALA A 46 -1.68 -10.33 -27.93
CA ALA A 46 -0.82 -11.51 -27.92
C ALA A 46 0.64 -11.12 -28.14
N GLY A 47 0.91 -10.31 -29.17
CA GLY A 47 2.24 -9.77 -29.47
C GLY A 47 2.82 -8.95 -28.31
N VAL A 48 2.04 -8.06 -27.69
CA VAL A 48 2.47 -7.27 -26.52
C VAL A 48 2.82 -8.18 -25.34
N THR A 49 1.99 -9.19 -25.06
CA THR A 49 2.25 -10.14 -23.97
C THR A 49 3.49 -10.99 -24.26
N GLY A 50 3.65 -11.44 -25.51
CA GLY A 50 4.87 -12.12 -25.97
C GLY A 50 6.13 -11.26 -25.78
N GLY A 51 6.03 -9.96 -26.07
CA GLY A 51 7.11 -9.00 -25.81
C GLY A 51 7.44 -8.85 -24.32
N VAL A 52 6.46 -8.93 -23.42
CA VAL A 52 6.73 -8.97 -21.97
C VAL A 52 7.45 -10.24 -21.56
N LEU A 53 7.09 -11.40 -22.14
CA LEU A 53 7.83 -12.64 -21.90
C LEU A 53 9.26 -12.57 -22.46
N ALA A 54 9.47 -11.87 -23.59
CA ALA A 54 10.80 -11.62 -24.12
C ALA A 54 11.67 -10.81 -23.14
N ILE A 55 11.11 -9.76 -22.52
CA ILE A 55 11.78 -9.01 -21.43
C ILE A 55 12.19 -9.95 -20.30
N LEU A 56 11.29 -10.83 -19.85
CA LEU A 56 11.59 -11.81 -18.80
C LEU A 56 12.69 -12.81 -19.20
N ARG A 57 12.85 -13.10 -20.50
CA ARG A 57 13.96 -13.91 -21.02
C ARG A 57 15.27 -13.11 -21.18
N GLY A 58 15.28 -11.83 -20.84
CA GLY A 58 16.43 -10.94 -21.04
C GLY A 58 16.62 -10.46 -22.48
N GLN A 59 15.57 -10.59 -23.31
CA GLN A 59 15.57 -10.13 -24.69
C GLN A 59 15.11 -8.66 -24.79
N PRO A 60 15.44 -7.96 -25.90
CA PRO A 60 14.97 -6.58 -26.12
C PRO A 60 13.45 -6.46 -26.08
N ALA A 61 12.95 -5.39 -25.46
CA ALA A 61 11.53 -5.09 -25.39
C ALA A 61 11.02 -4.46 -26.70
N THR A 62 9.85 -4.88 -27.17
CA THR A 62 9.09 -4.09 -28.15
C THR A 62 8.59 -2.79 -27.50
N PRO A 63 8.35 -1.72 -28.28
CA PRO A 63 7.83 -0.46 -27.74
C PRO A 63 6.55 -0.62 -26.91
N GLU A 64 5.61 -1.44 -27.37
CA GLU A 64 4.33 -1.67 -26.74
C GLU A 64 4.47 -2.48 -25.44
N ALA A 65 5.31 -3.52 -25.43
CA ALA A 65 5.58 -4.32 -24.23
C ALA A 65 6.30 -3.50 -23.15
N ARG A 66 7.28 -2.67 -23.55
CA ARG A 66 7.92 -1.70 -22.67
C ARG A 66 6.90 -0.73 -22.10
N ARG A 67 6.07 -0.12 -22.95
CA ARG A 67 5.03 0.83 -22.56
C ARG A 67 4.08 0.23 -21.52
N TRP A 68 3.54 -0.96 -21.78
CA TRP A 68 2.63 -1.63 -20.86
C TRP A 68 3.30 -1.94 -19.51
N THR A 69 4.55 -2.40 -19.56
CA THR A 69 5.36 -2.69 -18.37
C THR A 69 5.63 -1.44 -17.54
N GLU A 70 5.92 -0.31 -18.17
CA GLU A 70 6.21 0.96 -17.49
C GLU A 70 4.97 1.61 -16.87
N VAL A 71 3.80 1.47 -17.49
CA VAL A 71 2.54 2.10 -17.03
C VAL A 71 1.69 1.23 -16.10
N CYS A 72 2.03 -0.04 -15.91
CA CYS A 72 1.31 -0.93 -14.98
C CYS A 72 1.14 -0.29 -13.58
N SER A 73 -0.11 -0.14 -13.14
CA SER A 73 -0.46 0.50 -11.87
C SER A 73 -0.73 -0.50 -10.74
N GLY A 74 -0.57 -1.80 -11.01
CA GLY A 74 -0.86 -2.88 -10.05
C GLY A 74 -2.35 -3.14 -9.82
N SER A 75 -3.20 -2.74 -10.77
CA SER A 75 -4.68 -2.82 -10.67
C SER A 75 -5.23 -4.22 -10.41
N GLY A 76 -4.51 -5.28 -10.76
CA GLY A 76 -4.89 -6.67 -10.46
C GLY A 76 -6.05 -7.24 -11.31
N LEU A 77 -6.75 -6.43 -12.11
CA LEU A 77 -7.85 -6.89 -12.96
C LEU A 77 -7.45 -7.96 -13.98
N CYS A 78 -6.17 -8.00 -14.35
CA CYS A 78 -5.60 -9.01 -15.23
C CYS A 78 -5.47 -10.40 -14.60
N ILE A 79 -5.45 -10.51 -13.26
CA ILE A 79 -5.25 -11.79 -12.55
C ILE A 79 -6.40 -12.78 -12.83
N PRO A 80 -7.67 -12.45 -12.55
CA PRO A 80 -8.77 -13.37 -12.85
C PRO A 80 -9.02 -13.56 -14.35
N ALA A 81 -8.47 -12.70 -15.21
CA ALA A 81 -8.59 -12.83 -16.67
C ALA A 81 -7.59 -13.83 -17.29
N CYS A 82 -6.58 -14.28 -16.54
CA CYS A 82 -5.58 -15.19 -17.08
C CYS A 82 -6.09 -16.65 -17.06
N PRO A 83 -6.23 -17.33 -18.22
CA PRO A 83 -6.71 -18.71 -18.26
C PRO A 83 -5.70 -19.72 -17.70
N GLU A 84 -4.41 -19.38 -17.70
CA GLU A 84 -3.32 -20.27 -17.27
C GLU A 84 -2.98 -20.13 -15.76
N GLY A 85 -3.71 -19.28 -15.03
CA GLY A 85 -3.43 -19.02 -13.61
C GLY A 85 -2.12 -18.25 -13.34
N VAL A 86 -1.47 -17.70 -14.37
CA VAL A 86 -0.34 -16.78 -14.20
C VAL A 86 -0.85 -15.51 -13.53
N ASN A 87 -0.11 -14.98 -12.56
CA ASN A 87 -0.36 -13.65 -12.00
C ASN A 87 0.29 -12.58 -12.90
N PRO A 88 -0.45 -11.83 -13.75
CA PRO A 88 0.16 -10.90 -14.69
C PRO A 88 0.63 -9.61 -14.00
N ARG A 89 0.12 -9.31 -12.79
CA ARG A 89 0.65 -8.22 -11.96
C ARG A 89 2.07 -8.54 -11.50
N LEU A 90 2.35 -9.77 -11.08
CA LEU A 90 3.70 -10.25 -10.78
C LEU A 90 4.57 -10.21 -12.05
N MET A 91 4.07 -10.74 -13.18
CA MET A 91 4.76 -10.72 -14.47
C MET A 91 5.26 -9.32 -14.85
N LEU A 92 4.38 -8.31 -14.81
CA LEU A 92 4.74 -6.93 -15.16
C LEU A 92 5.67 -6.28 -14.13
N SER A 93 5.54 -6.62 -12.84
CA SER A 93 6.46 -6.15 -11.79
C SER A 93 7.88 -6.64 -12.04
N LEU A 94 8.04 -7.94 -12.35
CA LEU A 94 9.33 -8.54 -12.70
C LEU A 94 9.90 -7.94 -13.98
N ALA A 95 9.09 -7.83 -15.03
CA ALA A 95 9.53 -7.25 -16.31
C ALA A 95 10.00 -5.79 -16.14
N ARG A 96 9.28 -4.98 -15.34
CA ARG A 96 9.67 -3.60 -15.04
C ARG A 96 11.00 -3.54 -14.32
N GLY A 97 11.19 -4.40 -13.32
CA GLY A 97 12.45 -4.49 -12.59
C GLY A 97 13.61 -4.81 -13.53
N MET A 98 13.43 -5.77 -14.44
CA MET A 98 14.43 -6.16 -15.43
C MET A 98 14.75 -5.05 -16.44
N LEU A 99 13.74 -4.32 -16.94
CA LEU A 99 13.97 -3.18 -17.86
C LEU A 99 14.85 -2.11 -17.22
N ARG A 100 14.51 -1.68 -16.00
CA ARG A 100 15.26 -0.63 -15.30
C ARG A 100 16.66 -1.10 -14.89
N HIS A 101 16.78 -2.36 -14.48
CA HIS A 101 18.07 -2.96 -14.15
C HIS A 101 19.00 -3.03 -15.37
N ALA A 102 18.47 -3.42 -16.53
CA ALA A 102 19.24 -3.51 -17.78
C ALA A 102 19.69 -2.13 -18.31
N GLU A 103 18.96 -1.05 -18.02
CA GLU A 103 19.37 0.32 -18.36
C GLU A 103 20.59 0.75 -17.54
N SER A 104 20.55 0.58 -16.22
CA SER A 104 21.70 0.78 -15.33
C SER A 104 21.41 0.26 -13.92
N GLU A 105 22.11 -0.79 -13.50
CA GLU A 105 22.05 -1.34 -12.14
C GLU A 105 22.39 -0.27 -11.09
N ALA A 106 23.45 0.51 -11.32
CA ALA A 106 23.88 1.56 -10.41
C ALA A 106 22.82 2.65 -10.25
N ALA A 107 22.19 3.08 -11.35
CA ALA A 107 21.12 4.07 -11.31
C ALA A 107 19.87 3.52 -10.61
N ALA A 108 19.52 2.26 -10.85
CA ALA A 108 18.40 1.58 -10.20
C ALA A 108 18.58 1.51 -8.67
N ARG A 109 19.77 1.11 -8.21
CA ARG A 109 20.15 1.08 -6.78
C ARG A 109 20.13 2.47 -6.14
N GLN A 110 20.65 3.48 -6.86
CA GLN A 110 20.64 4.85 -6.38
C GLN A 110 19.20 5.39 -6.25
N ALA A 111 18.34 5.10 -7.24
CA ALA A 111 16.94 5.50 -7.23
C ALA A 111 16.14 4.82 -6.10
N GLY A 112 16.38 3.52 -5.85
CA GLY A 112 15.76 2.79 -4.74
C GLY A 112 16.18 3.34 -3.39
N THR A 113 17.48 3.64 -3.22
CA THR A 113 18.03 4.24 -1.99
C THR A 113 17.47 5.65 -1.74
N ARG A 114 17.39 6.49 -2.79
CA ARG A 114 16.80 7.83 -2.69
C ARG A 114 15.34 7.76 -2.27
N SER A 115 14.55 6.91 -2.93
CA SER A 115 13.11 6.78 -2.66
C SER A 115 12.84 6.29 -1.24
N PHE A 116 13.58 5.28 -0.78
CA PHE A 116 13.47 4.79 0.60
C PHE A 116 13.90 5.83 1.63
N THR A 117 15.02 6.52 1.40
CA THR A 117 15.52 7.58 2.30
C THR A 117 14.53 8.73 2.41
N SER A 118 13.94 9.17 1.28
CA SER A 118 12.89 10.19 1.26
C SER A 118 11.67 9.75 2.09
N MET A 119 11.19 8.52 1.90
CA MET A 119 10.11 7.97 2.72
C MET A 119 10.48 7.93 4.21
N ALA A 120 11.67 7.44 4.57
CA ALA A 120 12.10 7.31 5.96
C ALA A 120 12.24 8.67 6.65
N ARG A 121 12.71 9.70 5.94
CA ARG A 121 12.75 11.09 6.41
C ARG A 121 11.34 11.62 6.68
N ALA A 122 10.43 11.46 5.72
CA ALA A 122 9.03 11.87 5.90
C ALA A 122 8.40 11.16 7.10
N VAL A 123 8.54 9.84 7.21
CA VAL A 123 8.07 9.07 8.36
C VAL A 123 8.61 9.63 9.68
N LYS A 124 9.91 9.89 9.77
CA LYS A 124 10.54 10.45 10.98
C LYS A 124 10.01 11.85 11.31
N ALA A 125 9.84 12.71 10.31
CA ALA A 125 9.35 14.07 10.47
C ALA A 125 7.91 14.05 11.02
N PHE A 126 7.01 13.38 10.30
CA PHE A 126 5.60 13.31 10.64
C PHE A 126 5.35 12.61 11.98
N SER A 127 6.03 11.48 12.25
CA SER A 127 5.81 10.76 13.50
C SER A 127 6.16 11.60 14.73
N ARG A 128 7.27 12.37 14.67
CA ARG A 128 7.72 13.22 15.78
C ARG A 128 6.90 14.50 15.93
N LEU A 129 6.28 14.95 14.84
CA LEU A 129 5.41 16.13 14.85
C LEU A 129 4.07 15.86 15.53
N MET A 130 3.53 14.67 15.29
CA MET A 130 2.17 14.28 15.68
C MET A 130 2.09 13.45 16.96
N LEU A 131 3.15 12.72 17.33
CA LEU A 131 3.10 11.70 18.38
C LEU A 131 4.27 11.80 19.35
N ASP A 132 4.02 11.39 20.59
CA ASP A 132 5.06 11.11 21.58
C ASP A 132 5.75 9.75 21.31
N ALA A 133 6.85 9.49 22.02
CA ALA A 133 7.67 8.30 21.83
C ALA A 133 6.96 6.98 22.18
N GLN A 134 6.07 6.97 23.19
CA GLN A 134 5.32 5.78 23.58
C GLN A 134 4.28 5.44 22.51
N THR A 135 3.58 6.45 22.00
CA THR A 135 2.59 6.24 20.92
C THR A 135 3.25 5.79 19.61
N ILE A 136 4.44 6.32 19.27
CA ILE A 136 5.23 5.81 18.14
C ILE A 136 5.56 4.32 18.31
N ALA A 137 5.96 3.91 19.51
CA ALA A 137 6.32 2.52 19.81
C ALA A 137 5.14 1.54 19.69
N ARG A 138 3.89 1.99 19.83
CA ARG A 138 2.69 1.16 19.57
C ARG A 138 2.57 0.76 18.10
N ILE A 139 2.93 1.65 17.16
CA ILE A 139 2.79 1.42 15.71
C ILE A 139 4.06 0.80 15.10
N HIS A 140 5.21 1.23 15.61
CA HIS A 140 6.54 0.82 15.19
C HIS A 140 7.35 0.47 16.45
N PRO A 141 7.15 -0.72 17.03
CA PRO A 141 7.95 -1.15 18.16
C PRO A 141 9.42 -1.32 17.74
N PRO A 142 10.39 -1.07 18.63
CA PRO A 142 11.80 -1.30 18.35
C PRO A 142 12.01 -2.75 17.90
N GLY A 143 12.80 -2.93 16.82
CA GLY A 143 12.81 -4.13 15.99
C GLY A 143 13.36 -5.43 16.59
N ARG A 144 13.39 -5.56 17.92
CA ARG A 144 13.67 -6.82 18.60
C ARG A 144 12.36 -7.33 19.22
N PRO A 145 11.85 -8.50 18.81
CA PRO A 145 10.77 -9.16 19.53
C PRO A 145 11.13 -9.22 21.01
N SER A 146 10.18 -8.94 21.89
CA SER A 146 10.30 -9.35 23.29
C SER A 146 10.64 -10.85 23.30
N PRO A 147 11.51 -11.37 24.21
CA PRO A 147 11.84 -12.79 24.26
C PRO A 147 10.58 -13.64 24.12
N ALA A 148 10.68 -14.70 23.30
CA ALA A 148 9.55 -15.54 22.93
C ALA A 148 8.72 -15.87 24.18
N ALA A 149 7.48 -15.37 24.18
CA ALA A 149 6.52 -15.74 25.21
C ALA A 149 6.38 -17.28 25.17
N PRO A 150 6.08 -17.93 26.31
CA PRO A 150 5.79 -19.37 26.30
C PRO A 150 4.71 -19.72 25.25
N ALA A 151 4.68 -20.96 24.75
CA ALA A 151 3.91 -21.32 23.55
C ALA A 151 2.39 -21.04 23.68
N ASP A 152 1.86 -21.07 24.90
CA ASP A 152 0.50 -20.67 25.28
C ASP A 152 0.25 -19.15 25.24
N ALA A 153 1.31 -18.35 25.13
CA ALA A 153 1.31 -16.90 25.04
C ALA A 153 1.76 -16.37 23.65
N ALA A 154 1.99 -17.25 22.66
CA ALA A 154 2.36 -16.83 21.30
C ALA A 154 1.21 -16.07 20.60
N PRO A 155 1.50 -14.99 19.85
CA PRO A 155 0.48 -14.18 19.19
C PRO A 155 -0.25 -14.98 18.09
N GLU A 156 -1.55 -14.76 17.95
CA GLU A 156 -2.38 -15.36 16.88
C GLU A 156 -1.95 -14.84 15.50
N PHE A 157 -1.52 -13.58 15.45
CA PHE A 157 -0.98 -12.96 14.25
C PHE A 157 -0.03 -11.79 14.59
N VAL A 158 0.79 -11.40 13.62
CA VAL A 158 1.50 -10.12 13.64
C VAL A 158 0.71 -9.09 12.85
N PHE A 159 0.31 -7.98 13.49
CA PHE A 159 -0.19 -6.82 12.77
C PHE A 159 0.99 -6.04 12.18
N TYR A 160 1.13 -6.14 10.86
CA TYR A 160 2.19 -5.51 10.10
C TYR A 160 1.71 -4.17 9.53
N THR A 161 2.08 -3.09 10.20
CA THR A 161 1.68 -1.71 9.86
C THR A 161 2.40 -1.18 8.62
N GLY A 162 3.52 -1.82 8.24
CA GLY A 162 4.39 -1.37 7.17
C GLY A 162 5.24 -0.15 7.57
N CYS A 163 5.93 0.43 6.60
CA CYS A 163 6.85 1.54 6.88
C CYS A 163 6.20 2.93 6.90
N ASN A 164 5.08 3.12 6.19
CA ASN A 164 4.64 4.44 5.72
C ASN A 164 3.31 4.93 6.31
N VAL A 165 2.59 4.09 7.06
CA VAL A 165 1.27 4.45 7.64
C VAL A 165 1.38 5.50 8.75
N ILE A 166 2.50 5.55 9.46
CA ILE A 166 2.72 6.46 10.60
C ILE A 166 2.71 7.95 10.21
N ARG A 167 2.77 8.28 8.92
CA ARG A 167 2.51 9.64 8.43
C ARG A 167 1.05 10.09 8.55
N THR A 168 0.14 9.14 8.79
CA THR A 168 -1.29 9.34 9.07
C THR A 168 -1.62 8.44 10.27
N PRO A 169 -1.09 8.77 11.46
CA PRO A 169 -0.99 7.82 12.56
C PRO A 169 -2.36 7.42 13.13
N HIS A 170 -3.35 8.31 13.09
CA HIS A 170 -4.72 8.04 13.52
C HIS A 170 -5.28 6.76 12.90
N ILE A 171 -4.99 6.50 11.62
CA ILE A 171 -5.41 5.28 10.91
C ILE A 171 -4.86 4.02 11.59
N ALA A 172 -3.55 4.01 11.90
CA ALA A 172 -2.91 2.86 12.53
C ALA A 172 -3.31 2.72 14.00
N LEU A 173 -3.50 3.83 14.71
CA LEU A 173 -3.93 3.83 16.11
C LEU A 173 -5.36 3.29 16.25
N VAL A 174 -6.29 3.76 15.42
CA VAL A 174 -7.64 3.19 15.39
C VAL A 174 -7.59 1.70 15.03
N ALA A 175 -6.75 1.30 14.08
CA ALA A 175 -6.60 -0.11 13.74
C ALA A 175 -6.13 -0.96 14.94
N LEU A 176 -5.20 -0.45 15.75
CA LEU A 176 -4.74 -1.08 16.98
C LEU A 176 -5.84 -1.11 18.05
N ASP A 177 -6.52 0.01 18.28
CA ASP A 177 -7.60 0.11 19.28
C ASP A 177 -8.77 -0.83 18.95
N ILE A 178 -9.08 -1.05 17.67
CA ILE A 178 -10.05 -2.06 17.24
C ILE A 178 -9.58 -3.48 17.59
N LEU A 179 -8.31 -3.81 17.34
CA LEU A 179 -7.77 -5.12 17.72
C LEU A 179 -7.74 -5.30 19.24
N GLU A 180 -7.44 -4.25 20.01
CA GLU A 180 -7.49 -4.27 21.47
C GLU A 180 -8.92 -4.51 21.97
N ARG A 181 -9.94 -3.90 21.36
CA ARG A 181 -11.36 -4.13 21.69
C ARG A 181 -11.89 -5.49 21.29
N LEU A 182 -11.30 -6.12 20.28
CA LEU A 182 -11.58 -7.51 19.93
C LEU A 182 -10.92 -8.50 20.90
N GLU A 183 -10.12 -8.00 21.85
CA GLU A 183 -9.44 -8.79 22.88
C GLU A 183 -8.58 -9.92 22.30
N VAL A 184 -8.03 -9.71 21.10
CA VAL A 184 -7.20 -10.70 20.39
C VAL A 184 -5.73 -10.58 20.76
N ARG A 185 -5.02 -11.70 20.74
CA ARG A 185 -3.59 -11.73 21.09
C ARG A 185 -2.75 -11.52 19.83
N TYR A 186 -2.09 -10.37 19.73
CA TYR A 186 -1.28 -10.03 18.57
C TYR A 186 0.05 -9.38 18.94
N ALA A 187 1.00 -9.43 18.00
CA ALA A 187 2.22 -8.62 18.05
C ALA A 187 2.17 -7.54 16.96
N VAL A 188 2.91 -6.45 17.14
CA VAL A 188 3.04 -5.40 16.11
C VAL A 188 4.42 -5.48 15.48
N ALA A 189 4.47 -5.34 14.16
CA ALA A 189 5.69 -5.07 13.42
C ALA A 189 5.46 -3.88 12.49
N GLY A 190 6.39 -2.93 12.48
CA GLY A 190 6.19 -1.69 11.75
C GLY A 190 7.44 -0.87 11.53
N GLY A 191 7.30 0.17 10.73
CA GLY A 191 8.32 1.19 10.52
C GLY A 191 9.32 0.93 9.38
N PRO A 192 10.21 1.91 9.12
CA PRO A 192 11.19 1.81 8.03
C PRO A 192 12.11 0.59 8.13
N SER A 193 12.37 0.09 9.36
CA SER A 193 13.23 -1.08 9.60
C SER A 193 12.60 -2.40 9.12
N THR A 194 11.29 -2.43 8.92
CA THR A 194 10.51 -3.57 8.42
C THR A 194 9.86 -3.22 7.08
N CYS A 195 10.44 -2.32 6.28
CA CYS A 195 9.92 -2.00 4.94
C CYS A 195 9.83 -3.28 4.07
N CYS A 196 8.79 -3.38 3.24
CA CYS A 196 8.60 -4.52 2.35
C CYS A 196 9.53 -4.54 1.13
N GLY A 197 10.36 -3.52 0.90
CA GLY A 197 11.26 -3.45 -0.25
C GLY A 197 10.63 -2.94 -1.55
N VAL A 198 9.39 -2.46 -1.51
CA VAL A 198 8.66 -1.96 -2.70
C VAL A 198 9.37 -0.80 -3.40
N TYR A 199 10.08 0.06 -2.66
CA TYR A 199 10.80 1.21 -3.23
C TYR A 199 11.96 0.76 -4.13
N GLN A 200 12.70 -0.26 -3.70
CA GLN A 200 13.77 -0.88 -4.47
C GLN A 200 13.21 -1.66 -5.66
N MET A 201 12.12 -2.41 -5.45
CA MET A 201 11.46 -3.15 -6.52
C MET A 201 10.99 -2.20 -7.63
N GLY A 202 10.33 -1.10 -7.26
CA GLY A 202 9.83 -0.10 -8.21
C GLY A 202 10.92 0.61 -9.00
N SER A 203 12.11 0.77 -8.42
CA SER A 203 13.27 1.40 -9.07
C SER A 203 14.10 0.44 -9.92
N GLY A 204 13.86 -0.87 -9.84
CA GLY A 204 14.68 -1.90 -10.50
C GLY A 204 15.89 -2.38 -9.69
N ASP A 205 16.02 -1.98 -8.43
CA ASP A 205 17.02 -2.51 -7.50
C ASP A 205 16.56 -3.88 -6.97
N LEU A 206 16.63 -4.91 -7.83
CA LEU A 206 16.12 -6.25 -7.52
C LEU A 206 16.86 -6.89 -6.34
N GLU A 207 18.18 -6.75 -6.28
CA GLU A 207 18.99 -7.25 -5.17
C GLU A 207 18.61 -6.56 -3.85
N GLY A 208 18.49 -5.23 -3.87
CA GLY A 208 18.08 -4.46 -2.71
C GLY A 208 16.66 -4.78 -2.25
N ALA A 209 15.74 -5.00 -3.18
CA ALA A 209 14.38 -5.43 -2.87
C ALA A 209 14.37 -6.80 -2.19
N GLY A 210 15.11 -7.78 -2.72
CA GLY A 210 15.21 -9.12 -2.14
C GLY A 210 15.83 -9.10 -0.74
N ARG A 211 16.93 -8.37 -0.55
CA ARG A 211 17.60 -8.23 0.76
C ARG A 211 16.70 -7.59 1.82
N ILE A 212 16.02 -6.49 1.47
CA ILE A 212 15.11 -5.80 2.40
C ILE A 212 13.90 -6.67 2.72
N SER A 213 13.27 -7.25 1.70
CA SER A 213 12.11 -8.14 1.87
C SER A 213 12.46 -9.35 2.73
N GLY A 214 13.58 -10.02 2.45
CA GLY A 214 14.06 -11.17 3.20
C GLY A 214 14.34 -10.85 4.67
N SER A 215 14.94 -9.68 4.95
CA SER A 215 15.11 -9.22 6.34
C SER A 215 13.77 -9.01 7.04
N THR A 216 12.79 -8.42 6.35
CA THR A 216 11.44 -8.21 6.89
C THR A 216 10.71 -9.54 7.12
N LEU A 217 10.77 -10.49 6.18
CA LEU A 217 10.21 -11.83 6.35
C LEU A 217 10.80 -12.53 7.58
N GLY A 218 12.13 -12.48 7.75
CA GLY A 218 12.79 -13.05 8.93
C GLY A 218 12.32 -12.42 10.24
N LYS A 219 12.15 -11.09 10.28
CA LYS A 219 11.62 -10.38 11.46
C LYS A 219 10.18 -10.76 11.76
N LEU A 220 9.33 -10.85 10.74
CA LEU A 220 7.93 -11.27 10.90
C LEU A 220 7.84 -12.72 11.39
N ALA A 221 8.62 -13.63 10.80
CA ALA A 221 8.68 -15.03 11.21
C ALA A 221 9.20 -15.21 12.65
N ALA A 222 10.12 -14.35 13.10
CA ALA A 222 10.68 -14.41 14.45
C ALA A 222 9.66 -14.17 15.58
N HIS A 223 8.46 -13.65 15.26
CA HIS A 223 7.36 -13.56 16.23
C HIS A 223 6.67 -14.91 16.47
N GLY A 224 6.89 -15.93 15.62
CA GLY A 224 6.30 -17.26 15.76
C GLY A 224 4.80 -17.33 15.43
N ALA A 225 4.19 -16.25 14.92
CA ALA A 225 2.78 -16.25 14.56
C ALA A 225 2.55 -16.95 13.20
N PRO A 226 1.48 -17.75 13.05
CA PRO A 226 1.18 -18.43 11.78
C PRO A 226 0.65 -17.47 10.69
N ARG A 227 0.28 -16.25 11.08
CA ARG A 227 -0.39 -15.26 10.23
C ARG A 227 0.20 -13.87 10.42
N VAL A 228 0.25 -13.11 9.34
CA VAL A 228 0.59 -11.69 9.32
C VAL A 228 -0.57 -10.92 8.72
N LEU A 229 -1.07 -9.92 9.43
CA LEU A 229 -2.09 -9.00 8.94
C LEU A 229 -1.42 -7.74 8.39
N ALA A 230 -1.38 -7.60 7.07
CA ALA A 230 -0.80 -6.43 6.42
C ALA A 230 -1.81 -5.29 6.35
N TRP A 231 -1.42 -4.11 6.86
CA TRP A 231 -2.19 -2.88 6.63
C TRP A 231 -2.09 -2.40 5.18
N CYS A 232 -0.86 -2.38 4.64
CA CYS A 232 -0.57 -1.71 3.37
C CYS A 232 -0.75 -2.66 2.17
N PRO A 233 -1.45 -2.25 1.10
CA PRO A 233 -1.67 -3.10 -0.06
C PRO A 233 -0.38 -3.34 -0.86
N SER A 234 0.58 -2.40 -0.85
CA SER A 234 1.90 -2.66 -1.46
C SER A 234 2.71 -3.67 -0.67
N CYS A 235 2.54 -3.74 0.66
CA CYS A 235 3.12 -4.80 1.48
C CYS A 235 2.49 -6.16 1.15
N GLN A 236 1.17 -6.22 0.98
CA GLN A 236 0.47 -7.44 0.56
C GLN A 236 0.98 -7.95 -0.79
N VAL A 237 1.08 -7.08 -1.80
CA VAL A 237 1.60 -7.49 -3.12
C VAL A 237 3.08 -7.88 -3.02
N GLN A 238 3.91 -7.02 -2.44
CA GLN A 238 5.35 -7.25 -2.43
C GLN A 238 5.72 -8.49 -1.62
N LEU A 239 5.22 -8.65 -0.39
CA LEU A 239 5.55 -9.82 0.42
C LEU A 239 4.73 -11.05 -0.01
N GLY A 240 3.42 -10.90 -0.21
CA GLY A 240 2.51 -12.02 -0.49
C GLY A 240 2.60 -12.58 -1.90
N GLU A 241 2.68 -11.74 -2.93
CA GLU A 241 2.69 -12.21 -4.33
C GLU A 241 4.08 -12.38 -4.92
N VAL A 242 5.06 -11.59 -4.44
CA VAL A 242 6.42 -11.63 -4.98
C VAL A 242 7.35 -12.49 -4.10
N GLN A 243 7.43 -12.19 -2.81
CA GLN A 243 8.55 -12.69 -1.98
C GLN A 243 8.26 -14.03 -1.29
N LEU A 244 7.08 -14.22 -0.69
CA LEU A 244 6.73 -15.46 0.01
C LEU A 244 6.72 -16.70 -0.91
N PRO A 245 6.13 -16.66 -2.14
CA PRO A 245 6.16 -17.82 -3.03
C PRO A 245 7.59 -18.18 -3.45
N ALA A 246 8.44 -17.18 -3.66
CA ALA A 246 9.85 -17.39 -3.98
C ALA A 246 10.61 -17.97 -2.78
N HIS A 247 10.32 -17.48 -1.57
CA HIS A 247 10.92 -17.95 -0.32
C HIS A 247 10.59 -19.42 -0.04
N ALA A 248 9.31 -19.79 -0.11
CA ALA A 248 8.83 -21.17 0.09
C ALA A 248 9.53 -22.15 -0.86
N ARG A 249 9.60 -21.80 -2.16
CA ARG A 249 10.29 -22.61 -3.17
C ARG A 249 11.78 -22.79 -2.89
N ALA A 250 12.48 -21.71 -2.52
CA ALA A 250 13.91 -21.80 -2.22
C ALA A 250 14.20 -22.62 -0.95
N ALA A 251 13.28 -22.60 0.03
CA ALA A 251 13.39 -23.38 1.26
C ALA A 251 12.95 -24.84 1.09
N GLY A 252 12.39 -25.23 -0.07
CA GLY A 252 11.90 -26.59 -0.31
C GLY A 252 10.71 -26.98 0.57
N GLY A 253 9.93 -26.00 1.05
CA GLY A 253 8.84 -26.22 2.00
C GLY A 253 7.83 -25.08 2.00
N ASP A 254 6.95 -25.05 3.01
CA ASP A 254 5.91 -24.04 3.12
C ASP A 254 6.48 -22.67 3.53
N ALA A 255 5.73 -21.61 3.21
CA ALA A 255 6.02 -20.28 3.72
C ALA A 255 5.96 -20.26 5.27
N PRO A 256 6.81 -19.47 5.95
CA PRO A 256 6.87 -19.45 7.41
C PRO A 256 5.58 -18.91 8.09
N PHE A 257 4.74 -18.22 7.32
CA PHE A 257 3.44 -17.70 7.73
C PHE A 257 2.61 -17.38 6.48
N THR A 258 1.30 -17.21 6.68
CA THR A 258 0.42 -16.61 5.67
C THR A 258 0.30 -15.10 5.87
N ILE A 259 0.09 -14.34 4.79
CA ILE A 259 -0.13 -12.89 4.87
C ILE A 259 -1.49 -12.52 4.27
N ALA A 260 -2.29 -11.76 5.04
CA ALA A 260 -3.62 -11.36 4.64
C ALA A 260 -3.84 -9.86 4.92
N PRO A 261 -4.70 -9.17 4.16
CA PRO A 261 -5.06 -7.79 4.45
C PRO A 261 -5.81 -7.65 5.78
N TYR A 262 -5.53 -6.57 6.51
CA TYR A 262 -6.19 -6.23 7.78
C TYR A 262 -7.73 -6.21 7.69
N PHE A 263 -8.29 -5.60 6.63
CA PHE A 263 -9.75 -5.50 6.48
C PHE A 263 -10.43 -6.85 6.23
N GLU A 264 -9.78 -7.81 5.58
CA GLU A 264 -10.33 -9.16 5.41
C GLU A 264 -10.39 -9.90 6.76
N TYR A 265 -9.43 -9.64 7.65
CA TYR A 265 -9.50 -10.14 9.02
C TYR A 265 -10.69 -9.54 9.79
N LEU A 266 -10.90 -8.22 9.71
CA LEU A 266 -12.07 -7.60 10.34
C LEU A 266 -13.38 -8.16 9.79
N ASP A 267 -13.48 -8.38 8.48
CA ASP A 267 -14.67 -8.97 7.85
C ASP A 267 -14.91 -10.43 8.28
N SER A 268 -13.84 -11.18 8.58
CA SER A 268 -13.96 -12.52 9.16
C SER A 268 -14.50 -12.53 10.60
N ARG A 269 -14.47 -11.37 11.28
CA ARG A 269 -15.01 -11.14 12.63
C ARG A 269 -16.23 -10.20 12.60
N PHE A 270 -16.93 -10.14 11.46
CA PHE A 270 -17.94 -9.13 11.17
C PHE A 270 -18.98 -8.93 12.27
N ASP A 271 -19.55 -10.01 12.84
CA ASP A 271 -20.62 -9.90 13.84
C ASP A 271 -20.13 -9.22 15.14
N GLU A 272 -18.88 -9.47 15.54
CA GLU A 272 -18.25 -8.82 16.68
C GLU A 272 -17.97 -7.34 16.38
N LEU A 273 -17.48 -7.02 15.18
CA LEU A 273 -17.29 -5.63 14.76
C LEU A 273 -18.61 -4.86 14.70
N ALA A 274 -19.66 -5.47 14.16
CA ALA A 274 -20.99 -4.88 14.07
C ALA A 274 -21.57 -4.57 15.46
N ALA A 275 -21.35 -5.46 16.44
CA ALA A 275 -21.78 -5.24 17.83
C ALA A 275 -21.03 -4.07 18.50
N MET A 276 -19.83 -3.71 18.04
CA MET A 276 -19.06 -2.58 18.55
C MET A 276 -19.47 -1.23 17.94
N PHE A 277 -20.22 -1.21 16.84
CA PHE A 277 -20.73 0.01 16.20
C PHE A 277 -21.98 0.54 16.93
N VAL A 278 -21.76 1.15 18.10
CA VAL A 278 -22.82 1.54 19.03
C VAL A 278 -23.31 2.98 18.86
N HIS A 279 -22.52 3.84 18.24
CA HIS A 279 -22.89 5.22 17.94
C HIS A 279 -23.28 5.39 16.48
N ARG A 280 -24.35 6.14 16.26
CA ARG A 280 -24.80 6.50 14.91
C ARG A 280 -23.83 7.51 14.29
N VAL A 281 -23.52 7.32 13.01
CA VAL A 281 -22.67 8.19 12.19
C VAL A 281 -23.48 8.60 10.97
N GLU A 282 -24.19 9.71 11.05
CA GLU A 282 -25.09 10.20 9.99
C GLU A 282 -24.29 10.73 8.79
N LYS A 283 -23.95 9.83 7.85
CA LYS A 283 -23.13 10.14 6.67
C LYS A 283 -23.62 9.38 5.45
N ARG A 284 -23.71 10.07 4.30
CA ARG A 284 -23.82 9.45 2.97
C ARG A 284 -22.42 9.27 2.42
N VAL A 285 -21.95 8.03 2.36
CA VAL A 285 -20.54 7.69 2.16
C VAL A 285 -20.33 7.04 0.81
N ALA A 286 -19.43 7.61 0.01
CA ALA A 286 -18.80 6.92 -1.12
C ALA A 286 -17.37 6.52 -0.79
N LEU A 287 -16.84 5.50 -1.49
CA LEU A 287 -15.45 5.08 -1.35
C LEU A 287 -14.58 5.57 -2.50
N SER A 288 -13.45 6.20 -2.18
CA SER A 288 -12.31 6.38 -3.10
C SER A 288 -11.54 5.06 -3.17
N GLU A 289 -12.00 4.17 -4.05
CA GLU A 289 -11.50 2.81 -4.14
C GLU A 289 -10.54 2.58 -5.31
N ARG A 290 -9.70 1.57 -5.16
CA ARG A 290 -8.73 1.14 -6.17
C ARG A 290 -8.90 -0.35 -6.39
N THR A 291 -8.65 -0.84 -7.61
CA THR A 291 -9.03 -2.23 -7.98
C THR A 291 -8.03 -3.27 -7.49
N GLY A 292 -6.84 -2.86 -7.06
CA GLY A 292 -5.75 -3.81 -6.74
C GLY A 292 -6.01 -4.75 -5.57
N MET A 293 -7.01 -4.49 -4.73
CA MET A 293 -7.41 -5.33 -3.59
C MET A 293 -8.94 -5.46 -3.51
N PRO A 294 -9.58 -6.22 -4.42
CA PRO A 294 -11.04 -6.27 -4.50
C PRO A 294 -11.69 -6.90 -3.27
N ALA A 295 -11.02 -7.85 -2.61
CA ALA A 295 -11.49 -8.45 -1.35
C ALA A 295 -11.55 -7.42 -0.21
N VAL A 296 -10.55 -6.54 -0.12
CA VAL A 296 -10.57 -5.42 0.83
C VAL A 296 -11.73 -4.47 0.56
N ASN A 297 -11.99 -4.11 -0.71
CA ASN A 297 -13.12 -3.22 -1.03
C ASN A 297 -14.45 -3.85 -0.61
N ARG A 298 -14.64 -5.16 -0.82
CA ARG A 298 -15.85 -5.88 -0.36
C ARG A 298 -15.97 -5.87 1.17
N ALA A 299 -14.90 -6.21 1.88
CA ALA A 299 -14.83 -6.18 3.33
C ALA A 299 -15.20 -4.80 3.89
N VAL A 300 -14.58 -3.74 3.35
CA VAL A 300 -14.82 -2.36 3.78
C VAL A 300 -16.27 -1.94 3.53
N LYS A 301 -16.85 -2.24 2.36
CA LYS A 301 -18.26 -1.92 2.06
C LYS A 301 -19.22 -2.63 3.00
N ARG A 302 -18.96 -3.91 3.29
CA ARG A 302 -19.76 -4.69 4.22
C ARG A 302 -19.69 -4.12 5.65
N LEU A 303 -18.49 -3.80 6.13
CA LEU A 303 -18.27 -3.18 7.45
C LEU A 303 -18.93 -1.79 7.55
N LEU A 304 -18.82 -0.95 6.51
CA LEU A 304 -19.51 0.34 6.47
C LEU A 304 -21.04 0.18 6.56
N GLY A 305 -21.62 -0.82 5.90
CA GLY A 305 -23.04 -1.12 5.97
C GLY A 305 -23.53 -1.56 7.35
N ALA A 306 -22.62 -1.98 8.24
CA ALA A 306 -22.95 -2.30 9.64
C ALA A 306 -22.94 -1.08 10.56
N VAL A 307 -22.37 0.05 10.13
CA VAL A 307 -22.30 1.27 10.95
C VAL A 307 -23.66 1.96 10.96
N PRO A 308 -24.33 2.13 12.11
CA PRO A 308 -25.62 2.78 12.17
C PRO A 308 -25.57 4.22 11.64
N GLY A 309 -26.51 4.61 10.78
CA GLY A 309 -26.58 5.96 10.20
C GLY A 309 -25.73 6.19 8.95
N VAL A 310 -24.87 5.23 8.58
CA VAL A 310 -24.14 5.29 7.30
C VAL A 310 -25.04 4.82 6.16
N GLU A 311 -25.21 5.67 5.16
CA GLU A 311 -25.80 5.33 3.85
C GLU A 311 -24.66 5.18 2.85
N PHE A 312 -24.41 3.97 2.36
CA PHE A 312 -23.36 3.73 1.36
C PHE A 312 -23.87 4.03 -0.06
N VAL A 313 -23.07 4.78 -0.83
CA VAL A 313 -23.35 5.18 -2.22
C VAL A 313 -22.24 4.67 -3.14
N GLU A 314 -22.62 3.85 -4.12
CA GLU A 314 -21.69 3.37 -5.14
C GLU A 314 -21.47 4.47 -6.20
N LEU A 315 -20.22 4.82 -6.48
CA LEU A 315 -19.88 5.76 -7.55
C LEU A 315 -19.61 5.01 -8.86
N GLU A 316 -20.28 5.42 -9.93
CA GLU A 316 -20.04 4.94 -11.29
C GLU A 316 -18.84 5.67 -11.90
N THR A 317 -17.65 5.33 -11.43
CA THR A 317 -16.38 5.89 -11.96
C THR A 317 -15.44 4.78 -12.39
N PRO A 318 -14.62 5.03 -13.44
CA PRO A 318 -13.51 4.13 -13.74
C PRO A 318 -12.59 3.99 -12.54
N ARG A 319 -12.05 2.78 -12.33
CA ARG A 319 -11.14 2.48 -11.22
C ARG A 319 -9.88 1.84 -11.76
N ALA A 320 -8.73 2.29 -11.27
CA ALA A 320 -7.44 1.75 -11.66
C ALA A 320 -6.43 1.79 -10.52
N GLY A 321 -5.41 0.94 -10.64
CA GLY A 321 -4.26 0.91 -9.74
C GLY A 321 -4.47 0.15 -8.44
N LEU A 322 -3.35 -0.10 -7.76
CA LEU A 322 -3.32 -0.64 -6.40
C LEU A 322 -3.52 0.46 -5.35
N MET A 323 -2.96 1.65 -5.62
CA MET A 323 -3.12 2.88 -4.83
C MET A 323 -2.99 4.07 -5.79
N SER A 324 -3.50 5.25 -5.41
CA SER A 324 -3.42 6.47 -6.24
C SER A 324 -1.98 6.82 -6.67
N VAL A 325 -0.99 6.59 -5.80
CA VAL A 325 0.43 6.83 -6.09
C VAL A 325 1.01 5.94 -7.20
N HIS A 326 0.38 4.81 -7.52
CA HIS A 326 0.83 3.90 -8.58
C HIS A 326 0.36 4.30 -9.98
N LEU A 327 -0.43 5.38 -10.10
CA LEU A 327 -0.86 5.94 -11.38
C LEU A 327 0.11 7.01 -11.90
N SER A 328 1.17 7.35 -11.15
CA SER A 328 2.11 8.43 -11.48
C SER A 328 2.91 8.23 -12.79
N ALA A 329 2.88 7.02 -13.37
CA ALA A 329 3.43 6.78 -14.71
C ALA A 329 2.61 7.45 -15.83
N LEU A 330 1.35 7.78 -15.58
CA LEU A 330 0.46 8.52 -16.47
C LEU A 330 -0.20 9.68 -15.68
N PRO A 331 0.52 10.81 -15.47
CA PRO A 331 0.06 11.88 -14.60
C PRO A 331 -1.26 12.52 -15.05
N ALA A 332 -1.45 12.73 -16.36
CA ALA A 332 -2.72 13.26 -16.89
C ALA A 332 -3.90 12.33 -16.56
N PHE A 333 -3.76 11.03 -16.85
CA PHE A 333 -4.78 10.03 -16.50
C PHE A 333 -5.07 9.99 -14.99
N LYS A 334 -4.05 10.06 -14.15
CA LYS A 334 -4.21 10.11 -12.69
C LYS A 334 -5.05 11.32 -12.25
N THR A 335 -4.73 12.50 -12.80
CA THR A 335 -5.46 13.75 -12.50
C THR A 335 -6.90 13.66 -12.98
N ASP A 336 -7.12 13.20 -14.22
CA ASP A 336 -8.47 13.06 -14.80
C ASP A 336 -9.33 12.06 -14.03
N LEU A 337 -8.74 10.93 -13.62
CA LEU A 337 -9.41 9.90 -12.82
C LEU A 337 -9.87 10.45 -11.46
N LEU A 338 -9.00 11.18 -10.77
CA LEU A 338 -9.36 11.81 -9.49
C LEU A 338 -10.42 12.89 -9.68
N ALA A 339 -10.29 13.75 -10.69
CA ALA A 339 -11.27 14.79 -10.97
C ALA A 339 -12.65 14.20 -11.31
N ALA A 340 -12.69 13.09 -12.05
CA ALA A 340 -13.92 12.34 -12.30
C ALA A 340 -14.52 11.73 -11.01
N GLU A 341 -13.69 11.18 -10.14
CA GLU A 341 -14.10 10.65 -8.82
C GLU A 341 -14.75 11.73 -7.94
N LEU A 342 -14.12 12.90 -7.84
CA LEU A 342 -14.66 14.03 -7.06
C LEU A 342 -15.96 14.58 -7.65
N ARG A 343 -16.06 14.70 -8.98
CA ARG A 343 -17.31 15.12 -9.66
C ARG A 343 -18.44 14.12 -9.45
N ALA A 344 -18.15 12.82 -9.55
CA ALA A 344 -19.16 11.79 -9.33
C ALA A 344 -19.64 11.78 -7.87
N ALA A 345 -18.73 11.96 -6.91
CA ALA A 345 -19.09 12.09 -5.49
C ALA A 345 -20.02 13.30 -5.26
N ALA A 346 -19.68 14.47 -5.81
CA ALA A 346 -20.52 15.66 -5.72
C ALA A 346 -21.91 15.43 -6.36
N ALA A 347 -21.96 14.86 -7.57
CA ALA A 347 -23.20 14.58 -8.27
C ALA A 347 -24.11 13.58 -7.53
N ALA A 348 -23.51 12.64 -6.80
CA ALA A 348 -24.24 11.69 -5.97
C ALA A 348 -24.76 12.30 -4.63
N GLY A 349 -24.36 13.54 -4.31
CA GLY A 349 -24.77 14.25 -3.10
C GLY A 349 -24.26 13.58 -1.82
N VAL A 350 -23.09 12.95 -1.88
CA VAL A 350 -22.48 12.33 -0.68
C VAL A 350 -22.08 13.41 0.31
N THR A 351 -22.12 13.10 1.60
CA THR A 351 -21.56 13.97 2.64
C THR A 351 -20.07 13.71 2.84
N THR A 352 -19.62 12.51 2.43
CA THR A 352 -18.29 11.99 2.75
C THR A 352 -17.74 11.13 1.61
N LEU A 353 -16.52 11.43 1.17
CA LEU A 353 -15.70 10.53 0.35
C LEU A 353 -14.66 9.86 1.24
N ALA A 354 -14.88 8.58 1.56
CA ALA A 354 -13.99 7.79 2.42
C ALA A 354 -12.87 7.12 1.61
N THR A 355 -11.63 7.30 2.04
CA THR A 355 -10.46 6.58 1.51
C THR A 355 -10.22 5.31 2.31
N VAL A 356 -9.62 4.29 1.67
CA VAL A 356 -9.31 3.03 2.36
C VAL A 356 -7.89 3.04 2.91
N PHE A 357 -6.90 3.25 2.04
CA PHE A 357 -5.50 3.14 2.43
C PHE A 357 -4.84 4.50 2.68
N HIS A 358 -3.95 4.54 3.68
CA HIS A 358 -3.19 5.72 4.08
C HIS A 358 -2.52 6.52 2.96
N ALA A 359 -1.97 5.86 1.93
CA ALA A 359 -1.36 6.59 0.80
C ALA A 359 -2.40 7.25 -0.10
N CYS A 360 -3.56 6.61 -0.31
CA CYS A 360 -4.69 7.23 -1.01
C CYS A 360 -5.25 8.40 -0.20
N HIS A 361 -5.36 8.24 1.12
CA HIS A 361 -5.83 9.30 2.02
C HIS A 361 -5.04 10.59 1.82
N ARG A 362 -3.72 10.54 1.93
CA ARG A 362 -2.85 11.72 1.73
C ARG A 362 -2.94 12.33 0.33
N GLU A 363 -3.16 11.50 -0.68
CA GLU A 363 -3.29 11.97 -2.07
C GLU A 363 -4.62 12.68 -2.35
N VAL A 364 -5.67 12.34 -1.62
CA VAL A 364 -7.05 12.78 -1.91
C VAL A 364 -7.50 13.85 -0.93
N VAL A 365 -7.11 13.78 0.35
CA VAL A 365 -7.55 14.72 1.41
C VAL A 365 -7.17 16.17 1.14
N ARG A 366 -6.10 16.41 0.37
CA ARG A 366 -5.69 17.76 -0.05
C ARG A 366 -6.70 18.50 -0.94
N PHE A 367 -7.63 17.77 -1.56
CA PHE A 367 -8.68 18.34 -2.41
C PHE A 367 -9.94 18.68 -1.63
N GLU A 368 -10.01 18.41 -0.33
CA GLU A 368 -11.24 18.62 0.44
C GLU A 368 -11.69 20.10 0.46
N ARG A 369 -10.75 21.05 0.38
CA ARG A 369 -11.09 22.48 0.28
C ARG A 369 -11.76 22.85 -1.05
N GLU A 370 -11.71 21.95 -2.03
CA GLU A 370 -12.30 22.09 -3.36
C GLU A 370 -13.60 21.30 -3.50
N THR A 371 -14.11 20.69 -2.41
CA THR A 371 -15.31 19.86 -2.40
C THR A 371 -16.34 20.37 -1.39
N GLU A 372 -17.61 20.06 -1.63
CA GLU A 372 -18.72 20.37 -0.70
C GLU A 372 -18.94 19.25 0.35
N PHE A 373 -18.25 18.13 0.19
CA PHE A 373 -18.24 16.99 1.11
C PHE A 373 -16.87 16.88 1.80
N GLU A 374 -16.84 16.18 2.92
CA GLU A 374 -15.58 15.91 3.62
C GLU A 374 -14.85 14.69 3.03
N ILE A 375 -13.53 14.65 3.23
CA ILE A 375 -12.69 13.52 2.87
C ILE A 375 -12.09 12.94 4.15
N LEU A 376 -12.38 11.68 4.41
CA LEU A 376 -11.92 10.95 5.61
C LEU A 376 -11.30 9.62 5.20
N ASN A 377 -10.56 8.98 6.10
CA ASN A 377 -10.26 7.56 6.00
C ASN A 377 -11.40 6.74 6.62
N VAL A 378 -11.68 5.55 6.08
CA VAL A 378 -12.76 4.69 6.60
C VAL A 378 -12.59 4.32 8.07
N MET A 379 -11.35 4.27 8.56
CA MET A 379 -11.07 4.05 9.98
C MET A 379 -11.67 5.15 10.88
N GLU A 380 -11.77 6.40 10.40
CA GLU A 380 -12.39 7.50 11.16
C GLU A 380 -13.89 7.28 11.36
N ILE A 381 -14.57 6.68 10.38
CA ILE A 381 -15.99 6.33 10.48
C ILE A 381 -16.18 5.20 11.50
N PHE A 382 -15.34 4.17 11.44
CA PHE A 382 -15.36 3.08 12.42
C PHE A 382 -15.06 3.59 13.83
N ALA A 383 -14.06 4.45 13.98
CA ALA A 383 -13.71 5.08 15.25
C ALA A 383 -14.89 5.87 15.84
N ALA A 384 -15.52 6.73 15.02
CA ALA A 384 -16.66 7.53 15.46
C ALA A 384 -17.82 6.65 15.96
N SER A 385 -18.15 5.58 15.24
CA SER A 385 -19.22 4.67 15.65
C SER A 385 -18.87 3.85 16.90
N MET A 386 -17.60 3.53 17.09
CA MET A 386 -17.10 2.82 18.26
C MET A 386 -16.83 3.74 19.46
N GLY A 387 -16.88 5.07 19.30
CA GLY A 387 -16.49 6.01 20.35
C GLY A 387 -14.98 5.97 20.66
N ILE A 388 -14.16 5.65 19.64
CA ILE A 388 -12.69 5.75 19.71
C ILE A 388 -12.29 7.17 19.33
N ALA A 389 -11.44 7.79 20.15
CA ALA A 389 -10.89 9.10 19.84
C ALA A 389 -10.00 8.99 18.58
N CYS A 390 -10.30 9.80 17.57
CA CYS A 390 -9.57 9.79 16.30
C CYS A 390 -9.41 11.21 15.79
N GLU A 391 -8.15 11.62 15.59
CA GLU A 391 -7.82 12.95 15.09
C GLU A 391 -6.87 12.85 13.90
N ASP A 392 -7.34 13.26 12.73
CA ASP A 392 -6.51 13.34 11.54
C ASP A 392 -5.65 14.60 11.50
N LEU A 393 -4.54 14.56 12.25
CA LEU A 393 -3.54 15.62 12.27
C LEU A 393 -2.90 15.86 10.89
N TYR A 394 -2.83 14.85 10.01
CA TYR A 394 -2.29 15.04 8.66
C TYR A 394 -3.19 15.97 7.85
N LYS A 395 -4.49 15.71 7.85
CA LYS A 395 -5.50 16.58 7.21
C LYS A 395 -5.51 17.98 7.79
N GLN A 396 -5.39 18.14 9.10
CA GLN A 396 -5.30 19.47 9.73
C GLN A 396 -4.11 20.27 9.17
N MET A 397 -2.93 19.65 9.09
CA MET A 397 -1.76 20.28 8.51
C MET A 397 -1.93 20.60 7.03
N THR A 398 -2.50 19.69 6.24
CA THR A 398 -2.80 19.94 4.82
C THR A 398 -3.75 21.12 4.63
N ARG A 399 -4.74 21.29 5.52
CA ARG A 399 -5.73 22.39 5.45
C ARG A 399 -5.12 23.76 5.70
N LEU A 400 -4.02 23.87 6.45
CA LEU A 400 -3.33 25.15 6.68
C LEU A 400 -2.81 25.77 5.38
N ALA A 401 -2.47 24.95 4.39
CA ALA A 401 -1.91 25.40 3.10
C ALA A 401 -0.66 26.28 3.21
N ASP A 402 0.02 26.24 4.36
CA ASP A 402 1.22 27.02 4.67
C ASP A 402 2.13 26.22 5.61
N VAL A 403 3.37 25.96 5.17
CA VAL A 403 4.35 25.22 5.97
C VAL A 403 4.81 26.01 7.19
N ASP A 404 4.85 27.34 7.15
CA ASP A 404 5.21 28.16 8.31
C ASP A 404 4.15 28.06 9.40
N ALA A 405 2.86 28.07 9.01
CA ALA A 405 1.76 27.82 9.93
C ALA A 405 1.83 26.43 10.55
N VAL A 406 2.14 25.38 9.78
CA VAL A 406 2.35 24.01 10.29
C VAL A 406 3.48 24.00 11.32
N LEU A 407 4.63 24.59 11.00
CA LEU A 407 5.79 24.62 11.90
C LEU A 407 5.48 25.38 13.20
N ALA A 408 4.73 26.50 13.11
CA ALA A 408 4.32 27.28 14.27
C ALA A 408 3.35 26.51 15.17
N GLN A 409 2.33 25.86 14.60
CA GLN A 409 1.34 25.06 15.36
C GLN A 409 1.99 23.89 16.12
N HIS A 410 3.08 23.34 15.60
CA HIS A 410 3.76 22.18 16.18
C HIS A 410 5.13 22.50 16.81
N ALA A 411 5.44 23.77 17.09
CA ALA A 411 6.74 24.20 17.60
C ALA A 411 7.17 23.47 18.88
N ALA A 412 6.22 23.17 19.78
CA ALA A 412 6.48 22.43 21.02
C ALA A 412 6.95 20.99 20.76
N SER A 413 6.30 20.27 19.83
CA SER A 413 6.70 18.91 19.42
C SER A 413 8.07 18.91 18.72
N LEU A 414 8.41 20.00 18.03
CA LEU A 414 9.65 20.14 17.26
C LEU A 414 10.89 20.40 18.11
N ALA A 415 10.74 21.07 19.26
CA ALA A 415 11.85 21.38 20.17
C ALA A 415 12.64 20.14 20.63
N GLY A 416 12.01 18.96 20.66
CA GLY A 416 12.66 17.67 20.99
C GLY A 416 12.97 16.78 19.79
N SER A 417 12.69 17.22 18.56
CA SER A 417 12.72 16.35 17.37
C SER A 417 14.12 16.04 16.85
N GLY A 418 15.15 16.83 17.20
CA GLY A 418 16.54 16.63 16.73
C GLY A 418 16.71 16.59 15.20
N MET A 419 15.75 17.10 14.44
CA MET A 419 15.81 17.22 12.97
C MET A 419 16.22 18.65 12.59
N PRO A 420 17.15 18.85 11.64
CA PRO A 420 17.45 20.19 11.14
C PRO A 420 16.19 20.85 10.57
N MET A 421 15.89 22.09 10.99
CA MET A 421 14.67 22.80 10.57
C MET A 421 14.54 22.95 9.06
N ALA A 422 15.65 23.12 8.34
CA ALA A 422 15.65 23.19 6.88
C ALA A 422 15.19 21.86 6.25
N GLU A 423 15.71 20.71 6.73
CA GLU A 423 15.33 19.38 6.25
C GLU A 423 13.87 19.06 6.57
N LEU A 424 13.40 19.46 7.75
CA LEU A 424 11.99 19.32 8.13
C LEU A 424 11.08 20.13 7.20
N ARG A 425 11.40 21.40 6.97
CA ARG A 425 10.61 22.27 6.08
C ARG A 425 10.53 21.69 4.67
N GLU A 426 11.66 21.29 4.09
CA GLU A 426 11.72 20.67 2.76
C GLU A 426 10.83 19.42 2.70
N THR A 427 10.92 18.57 3.73
CA THR A 427 10.12 17.34 3.85
C THR A 427 8.63 17.65 3.91
N LEU A 428 8.20 18.62 4.72
CA LEU A 428 6.79 18.99 4.85
C LEU A 428 6.24 19.61 3.55
N VAL A 429 7.00 20.47 2.88
CA VAL A 429 6.59 21.07 1.60
C VAL A 429 6.41 20.00 0.53
N ALA A 430 7.42 19.13 0.36
CA ALA A 430 7.37 18.07 -0.64
C ALA A 430 6.18 17.12 -0.43
N ASP A 431 5.72 16.99 0.82
CA ASP A 431 4.73 16.02 1.21
C ASP A 431 3.29 16.56 1.26
N LEU A 432 3.10 17.70 1.94
CA LEU A 432 1.79 18.33 2.14
C LEU A 432 1.39 19.19 0.95
N PHE A 433 2.37 19.80 0.28
CA PHE A 433 2.16 20.82 -0.76
C PHE A 433 2.95 20.51 -2.05
N PRO A 434 2.83 19.28 -2.62
CA PRO A 434 3.53 18.96 -3.85
C PRO A 434 3.05 19.87 -5.00
N SER A 435 3.97 20.22 -5.89
CA SER A 435 3.66 20.95 -7.12
C SER A 435 2.60 20.18 -7.91
N ARG A 436 1.53 20.89 -8.33
CA ARG A 436 0.41 20.33 -9.08
C ARG A 436 0.78 19.98 -10.51
#